data_AF-A0A511KDW0-F1
#
_entry.id   AF-A0A511KDW0-F1
#
_cell.length_a   1.000
_cell.length_b   1.000
_cell.length_c   1.000
_cell.angle_alpha   90.00
_cell.angle_beta   90.00
_cell.angle_gamma   90.00
#
_symmetry.space_group_name_H-M   'P 1'
#
loop_
_entity.id
_entity.type
_entity.pdbx_description
1 polymer ?
#
loop_
_entity_poly.entity_id
_entity_poly.type
_entity_poly.pdbx_seq_one_letter_code
_entity_poly.pdbx_strand_id
1 'polypeptide(L)'
;MYTKLPSEPHSARSPSVSIALPSGRGGRGGQLSPPRSRSPAPGSFADSLTKLPPRAKRLLALVVALVIVVGGPLALRSGIRQRDGLEYESPFGTFGGLDERVTSVQKPPRRTAANDGTPRAGLFKPLAGASSNLNPSVSLSSFLESHFGPPTLPRRQQPHVWLTMADATWARTGTAALHTFVERLNVERRARYGRSKDGVRDTKLVVMCLDEECVETVSKYKDAYGRNTGGGYAYAGYMHNRPQQILESTWPKLAAFIEVLHHRDIFFVDSDVAFRYDPYPYMESLLETYDIVAQENDSWDHFNTGWMWIRSSQTAADAWNEVLQMDMKQTSRDQNNFNEVLGTALLRQHRDGGEPRRKPLLSDFTAKNGLKVHVLDDNVFRSHHFEIDRPYAGRDRSVYVHMTCGDDTLTKVFVAKAQGFWGDVDGYYSQPPPLLTVEHLTATSEDVKQLMKILLTAAHYSNRTILPPSHATFLDVPSTTTSSAHSTRRIYSSFPIPHLGEALGVGIVEPRYLALAARELAGGNLRHTASLGSLLSLLSQPSFSTSSAPTVKLINFDWPDSQHWRFWRLPRTLEHVTTCQALEELPACDAICRGSREGVRVEEPWPSFELASALGEDEGHEWEEQEEAEEG
;
A
#
# COMPACT_ATOMS: atom_id res chain seq x y z
N MET A 1 22.94 -53.25 17.46
CA MET A 1 24.23 -52.62 17.17
C MET A 1 24.01 -51.11 17.24
N TYR A 2 24.34 -50.53 18.39
CA TYR A 2 24.18 -49.12 18.72
C TYR A 2 25.56 -48.62 19.18
N THR A 3 26.10 -47.62 18.50
CA THR A 3 27.22 -46.77 18.97
C THR A 3 26.60 -45.40 19.25
N LYS A 4 26.19 -45.08 20.48
CA LYS A 4 26.99 -44.54 21.60
C LYS A 4 27.98 -43.46 21.15
N LEU A 5 27.56 -42.20 21.23
CA LEU A 5 28.44 -41.07 21.50
C LEU A 5 28.14 -40.57 22.93
N PRO A 6 29.15 -40.14 23.70
CA PRO A 6 29.02 -39.91 25.13
C PRO A 6 28.40 -38.54 25.42
N SER A 7 27.74 -38.53 26.56
CA SER A 7 27.08 -37.43 27.24
C SER A 7 27.95 -36.87 28.36
N GLU A 8 27.63 -35.63 28.75
CA GLU A 8 27.85 -34.96 30.05
C GLU A 8 29.22 -34.28 30.29
N PRO A 9 29.34 -33.25 31.16
CA PRO A 9 28.43 -32.92 32.28
C PRO A 9 28.09 -31.43 32.57
N HIS A 10 27.24 -31.32 33.59
CA HIS A 10 26.72 -30.19 34.34
C HIS A 10 27.75 -29.35 35.13
N SER A 11 27.24 -28.19 35.61
CA SER A 11 27.55 -27.52 36.89
C SER A 11 28.74 -26.54 36.85
N ALA A 12 28.85 -25.46 37.63
CA ALA A 12 28.11 -24.95 38.78
C ALA A 12 28.40 -23.44 38.97
N ARG A 13 27.70 -22.85 39.93
CA ARG A 13 27.73 -21.45 40.41
C ARG A 13 29.05 -20.93 41.00
N SER A 14 29.09 -19.57 41.05
CA SER A 14 29.69 -18.66 42.08
C SER A 14 31.20 -18.37 41.97
N PRO A 15 31.72 -17.15 42.30
CA PRO A 15 31.29 -16.29 43.41
C PRO A 15 31.23 -14.77 43.16
N SER A 16 30.63 -14.07 44.13
CA SER A 16 30.64 -12.63 44.35
C SER A 16 31.91 -12.16 45.06
N VAL A 17 32.45 -10.98 44.71
CA VAL A 17 33.25 -10.14 45.63
C VAL A 17 32.95 -8.65 45.39
N SER A 18 32.58 -7.94 46.47
CA SER A 18 32.41 -6.49 46.55
C SER A 18 33.55 -5.89 47.37
N ILE A 19 34.14 -4.75 46.95
CA ILE A 19 34.96 -3.86 47.82
C ILE A 19 34.70 -2.39 47.45
N ALA A 20 34.71 -1.53 48.47
CA ALA A 20 34.07 -0.22 48.56
C ALA A 20 34.99 1.02 48.41
N LEU A 21 34.35 2.15 48.04
CA LEU A 21 34.51 3.56 48.48
C LEU A 21 35.90 4.26 48.41
N PRO A 22 35.95 5.56 48.03
CA PRO A 22 35.61 6.59 49.02
C PRO A 22 34.70 7.74 48.56
N SER A 23 33.99 8.20 49.59
CA SER A 23 33.29 9.46 49.82
C SER A 23 33.93 10.73 49.25
N GLY A 24 33.07 11.69 48.84
CA GLY A 24 33.51 13.06 48.55
C GLY A 24 32.38 14.07 48.31
N ARG A 25 31.65 14.43 49.38
CA ARG A 25 30.86 15.67 49.62
C ARG A 25 30.68 16.71 48.49
N GLY A 26 29.41 17.01 48.21
CA GLY A 26 28.80 18.27 48.68
C GLY A 26 28.46 19.33 47.64
N GLY A 27 27.17 19.70 47.52
CA GLY A 27 26.75 20.91 46.82
C GLY A 27 25.23 21.05 46.65
N ARG A 28 24.61 21.87 47.49
CA ARG A 28 23.16 22.12 47.63
C ARG A 28 22.48 22.79 46.42
N GLY A 29 21.25 22.36 46.15
CA GLY A 29 20.04 23.17 46.37
C GLY A 29 19.49 24.01 45.20
N GLY A 30 18.24 23.75 44.82
CA GLY A 30 17.42 24.66 44.03
C GLY A 30 16.16 24.02 43.43
N GLN A 31 15.09 23.94 44.20
CA GLN A 31 13.74 23.65 43.70
C GLN A 31 13.21 24.86 42.91
N LEU A 32 12.79 24.65 41.66
CA LEU A 32 11.94 25.59 40.92
C LEU A 32 10.93 24.79 40.09
N SER A 33 9.65 24.93 40.44
CA SER A 33 8.50 24.38 39.71
C SER A 33 8.28 25.14 38.39
N PRO A 34 7.83 24.48 37.30
CA PRO A 34 7.47 25.19 36.07
C PRO A 34 6.03 25.73 36.13
N PRO A 35 5.72 26.82 35.41
CA PRO A 35 4.39 27.40 35.37
C PRO A 35 3.47 26.62 34.41
N ARG A 36 2.20 26.48 34.80
CA ARG A 36 1.10 26.04 33.92
C ARG A 36 0.82 27.12 32.87
N SER A 37 1.12 26.85 31.60
CA SER A 37 0.62 27.64 30.47
C SER A 37 -0.74 27.10 30.02
N ARG A 38 -1.74 27.98 29.95
CA ARG A 38 -3.04 27.72 29.30
C ARG A 38 -2.90 28.00 27.81
N SER A 39 -3.21 27.03 26.95
CA SER A 39 -3.36 27.23 25.52
C SER A 39 -4.62 28.05 25.20
N PRO A 40 -4.60 29.01 24.26
CA PRO A 40 -5.81 29.67 23.78
C PRO A 40 -6.53 28.79 22.74
N ALA A 41 -7.85 28.71 22.84
CA ALA A 41 -8.70 28.05 21.85
C ALA A 41 -8.73 28.86 20.53
N PRO A 42 -8.86 28.21 19.36
CA PRO A 42 -8.95 28.91 18.08
C PRO A 42 -10.30 29.62 17.96
N GLY A 43 -10.28 30.95 17.80
CA GLY A 43 -11.48 31.75 17.49
C GLY A 43 -11.96 31.49 16.06
N SER A 44 -13.28 31.49 15.85
CA SER A 44 -13.86 31.23 14.53
C SER A 44 -13.57 32.39 13.56
N PHE A 45 -13.42 32.08 12.28
CA PHE A 45 -13.20 33.07 11.21
C PHE A 45 -14.32 34.14 11.15
N ALA A 46 -15.53 33.80 11.60
CA ALA A 46 -16.65 34.73 11.70
C ALA A 46 -16.40 35.83 12.75
N ASP A 47 -15.70 35.54 13.84
CA ASP A 47 -15.38 36.52 14.89
C ASP A 47 -14.30 37.52 14.48
N SER A 48 -13.45 37.14 13.52
CA SER A 48 -12.49 38.06 12.90
C SER A 48 -13.15 39.00 11.90
N LEU A 49 -14.19 38.54 11.19
CA LEU A 49 -14.94 39.37 10.25
C LEU A 49 -15.80 40.42 10.95
N THR A 50 -16.34 40.14 12.14
CA THR A 50 -17.14 41.11 12.90
C THR A 50 -16.29 42.28 13.41
N LYS A 51 -15.00 42.03 13.71
CA LYS A 51 -14.05 43.02 14.21
C LYS A 51 -13.45 43.94 13.13
N LEU A 52 -13.71 43.68 11.84
CA LEU A 52 -13.21 44.54 10.77
C LEU A 52 -13.89 45.93 10.80
N PRO A 53 -13.11 47.01 10.63
CA PRO A 53 -13.68 48.35 10.52
C PRO A 53 -14.58 48.47 9.28
N PRO A 54 -15.60 49.36 9.28
CA PRO A 54 -16.60 49.43 8.21
C PRO A 54 -16.00 49.61 6.80
N ARG A 55 -14.87 50.32 6.69
CA ARG A 55 -14.14 50.50 5.42
C ARG A 55 -13.54 49.17 4.91
N ALA A 56 -12.99 48.34 5.79
CA ALA A 56 -12.44 47.03 5.41
C ALA A 56 -13.53 46.05 4.99
N LYS A 57 -14.71 46.08 5.66
CA LYS A 57 -15.87 45.28 5.24
C LYS A 57 -16.37 45.66 3.85
N ARG A 58 -16.42 46.96 3.54
CA ARG A 58 -16.78 47.46 2.19
C ARG A 58 -15.76 47.05 1.14
N LEU A 59 -14.46 47.11 1.47
CA LEU A 59 -13.40 46.68 0.55
C LEU A 59 -13.48 45.18 0.27
N LEU A 60 -13.69 44.36 1.31
CA LEU A 60 -13.86 42.92 1.17
C LEU A 60 -15.09 42.56 0.33
N ALA A 61 -16.23 43.23 0.55
CA ALA A 61 -17.43 43.04 -0.25
C ALA A 61 -17.21 43.42 -1.73
N LEU A 62 -16.47 44.50 -2.00
CA LEU A 62 -16.09 44.91 -3.36
C LEU A 62 -15.19 43.88 -4.04
N VAL A 63 -14.22 43.31 -3.32
CA VAL A 63 -13.34 42.26 -3.85
C VAL A 63 -14.14 41.00 -4.19
N VAL A 64 -15.03 40.56 -3.30
CA VAL A 64 -15.90 39.39 -3.56
C VAL A 64 -16.83 39.65 -4.76
N ALA A 65 -17.43 40.84 -4.85
CA ALA A 65 -18.25 41.22 -6.00
C ALA A 65 -17.44 41.25 -7.30
N LEU A 66 -16.21 41.75 -7.27
CA LEU A 66 -15.31 41.78 -8.43
C LEU A 66 -14.95 40.35 -8.89
N VAL A 67 -14.67 39.44 -7.95
CA VAL A 67 -14.39 38.03 -8.28
C VAL A 67 -15.60 37.35 -8.92
N ILE A 68 -16.81 37.63 -8.45
CA ILE A 68 -18.04 37.03 -9.02
C ILE A 68 -18.34 37.62 -10.41
N VAL A 69 -18.23 38.94 -10.57
CA VAL A 69 -18.60 39.65 -11.80
C VAL A 69 -17.56 39.47 -12.90
N VAL A 70 -16.27 39.43 -12.55
CA VAL A 70 -15.17 39.29 -13.53
C VAL A 70 -14.77 37.83 -13.71
N GLY A 71 -14.81 37.01 -12.65
CA GLY A 71 -14.43 35.59 -12.71
C GLY A 71 -15.52 34.69 -13.29
N GLY A 72 -16.79 34.97 -13.05
CA GLY A 72 -17.92 34.18 -13.58
C GLY A 72 -17.96 34.06 -15.11
N PRO A 73 -17.77 35.15 -15.87
CA PRO A 73 -17.81 35.10 -17.34
C PRO A 73 -16.56 34.47 -17.99
N LEU A 74 -15.42 34.45 -17.29
CA LEU A 74 -14.17 33.84 -17.80
C LEU A 74 -14.15 32.31 -17.65
N ALA A 75 -14.86 31.76 -16.66
CA ALA A 75 -15.04 30.32 -16.50
C ALA A 75 -16.04 29.71 -17.53
N LEU A 76 -16.89 30.54 -18.14
CA LEU A 76 -17.89 30.12 -19.13
C LEU A 76 -17.41 30.23 -20.61
N ARG A 77 -16.18 30.73 -20.86
CA ARG A 77 -15.66 30.98 -22.22
C ARG A 77 -14.53 30.08 -22.69
N SER A 78 -14.01 29.18 -21.85
CA SER A 78 -12.84 28.34 -22.15
C SER A 78 -13.15 26.87 -22.51
N GLY A 79 -14.40 26.52 -22.83
CA GLY A 79 -14.77 25.11 -23.03
C GLY A 79 -15.80 24.83 -24.11
N ILE A 80 -15.59 25.27 -25.36
CA ILE A 80 -16.31 24.70 -26.52
C ILE A 80 -15.35 24.63 -27.73
N ARG A 81 -14.75 23.45 -27.95
CA ARG A 81 -14.25 23.02 -29.26
C ARG A 81 -15.20 21.92 -29.73
N GLN A 82 -16.14 22.33 -30.57
CA GLN A 82 -17.28 21.56 -31.06
C GLN A 82 -16.80 20.56 -32.13
N ARG A 83 -17.17 19.29 -31.97
CA ARG A 83 -17.21 18.27 -33.02
C ARG A 83 -18.66 17.80 -33.12
N ASP A 84 -19.13 17.66 -34.34
CA ASP A 84 -20.53 17.71 -34.75
C ASP A 84 -21.46 16.62 -34.19
N GLY A 85 -22.73 17.01 -34.07
CA GLY A 85 -23.88 16.14 -34.31
C GLY A 85 -24.55 15.53 -33.09
N LEU A 86 -25.61 16.19 -32.59
CA LEU A 86 -26.91 15.59 -32.27
C LEU A 86 -27.83 16.68 -31.68
N GLU A 87 -29.04 16.75 -32.22
CA GLU A 87 -30.11 17.67 -31.82
C GLU A 87 -30.51 17.43 -30.36
N TYR A 88 -30.56 18.50 -29.57
CA TYR A 88 -31.08 18.49 -28.20
C TYR A 88 -32.32 19.37 -28.16
N GLU A 89 -33.50 18.74 -28.08
CA GLU A 89 -34.76 19.42 -27.78
C GLU A 89 -34.77 19.92 -26.32
N SER A 90 -35.21 21.16 -26.16
CA SER A 90 -35.29 21.90 -24.90
C SER A 90 -36.42 21.38 -24.00
N PRO A 91 -36.22 21.20 -22.68
CA PRO A 91 -37.29 20.87 -21.76
C PRO A 91 -37.68 22.09 -20.91
N PHE A 92 -38.63 22.92 -21.36
CA PHE A 92 -39.42 23.77 -20.45
C PHE A 92 -40.82 24.09 -21.02
N GLY A 93 -41.84 23.74 -20.23
CA GLY A 93 -43.26 24.04 -20.43
C GLY A 93 -44.04 22.78 -20.84
N THR A 94 -45.10 22.32 -20.17
CA THR A 94 -46.12 23.08 -19.45
C THR A 94 -46.95 22.14 -18.58
N PHE A 95 -47.46 22.66 -17.45
CA PHE A 95 -48.49 22.07 -16.60
C PHE A 95 -49.83 21.91 -17.34
N GLY A 96 -50.57 20.83 -17.07
CA GLY A 96 -52.03 20.79 -17.24
C GLY A 96 -52.67 19.42 -17.48
N GLY A 97 -53.56 19.00 -16.57
CA GLY A 97 -54.88 18.47 -16.95
C GLY A 97 -55.12 16.96 -16.98
N LEU A 98 -55.73 16.45 -15.89
CA LEU A 98 -56.96 15.62 -15.78
C LEU A 98 -57.33 14.51 -16.81
N ASP A 99 -57.74 13.37 -16.21
CA ASP A 99 -58.73 12.35 -16.60
C ASP A 99 -58.56 11.57 -17.92
N GLU A 100 -58.58 10.23 -17.86
CA GLU A 100 -59.82 9.43 -17.99
C GLU A 100 -59.52 7.91 -17.94
N ARG A 101 -60.42 7.16 -17.30
CA ARG A 101 -60.47 5.68 -17.23
C ARG A 101 -60.78 5.08 -18.61
N VAL A 102 -60.30 3.87 -18.92
CA VAL A 102 -61.13 2.73 -19.39
C VAL A 102 -60.39 1.39 -19.20
N THR A 103 -61.19 0.44 -18.73
CA THR A 103 -61.04 -0.98 -18.37
C THR A 103 -60.65 -1.94 -19.51
N SER A 104 -59.98 -3.06 -19.20
CA SER A 104 -60.64 -4.39 -19.03
C SER A 104 -59.77 -5.63 -19.36
N VAL A 105 -60.15 -6.72 -18.69
CA VAL A 105 -59.99 -8.17 -18.98
C VAL A 105 -58.81 -8.93 -18.34
N GLN A 106 -59.14 -9.61 -17.24
CA GLN A 106 -58.44 -10.74 -16.62
C GLN A 106 -58.62 -12.06 -17.40
N LYS A 107 -57.58 -12.90 -17.41
CA LYS A 107 -57.66 -14.39 -17.43
C LYS A 107 -56.53 -15.00 -16.56
N PRO A 108 -56.69 -16.23 -16.03
CA PRO A 108 -56.15 -16.70 -14.74
C PRO A 108 -54.76 -17.38 -14.83
N PRO A 109 -54.14 -17.80 -13.68
CA PRO A 109 -52.73 -17.55 -13.41
C PRO A 109 -51.80 -18.65 -13.90
N ARG A 110 -50.66 -18.25 -14.47
CA ARG A 110 -49.46 -19.08 -14.57
C ARG A 110 -48.55 -18.71 -13.42
N ARG A 111 -48.16 -19.72 -12.62
CA ARG A 111 -47.25 -19.62 -11.46
C ARG A 111 -46.08 -18.68 -11.76
N THR A 112 -46.15 -17.46 -11.26
CA THR A 112 -45.04 -16.51 -11.27
C THR A 112 -44.14 -16.81 -10.08
N ALA A 113 -42.87 -17.02 -10.41
CA ALA A 113 -41.75 -16.94 -9.48
C ALA A 113 -41.82 -15.62 -8.68
N ALA A 114 -41.21 -15.63 -7.49
CA ALA A 114 -41.19 -14.51 -6.56
C ALA A 114 -40.87 -13.17 -7.25
N ASN A 115 -41.65 -12.15 -6.87
CA ASN A 115 -41.73 -10.82 -7.46
C ASN A 115 -40.86 -9.82 -6.67
N ASP A 116 -39.67 -10.25 -6.23
CA ASP A 116 -38.82 -9.50 -5.30
C ASP A 116 -37.98 -8.39 -5.95
N GLY A 117 -38.12 -8.17 -7.26
CA GLY A 117 -37.49 -7.05 -7.95
C GLY A 117 -35.96 -7.12 -8.01
N THR A 118 -35.35 -8.25 -7.61
CA THR A 118 -33.90 -8.48 -7.71
C THR A 118 -33.56 -8.71 -9.19
N PRO A 119 -32.73 -7.86 -9.84
CA PRO A 119 -32.27 -8.13 -11.19
C PRO A 119 -31.42 -9.39 -11.19
N ARG A 120 -31.95 -10.51 -11.68
CA ARG A 120 -31.16 -11.72 -11.89
C ARG A 120 -30.19 -11.46 -13.03
N ALA A 121 -28.93 -11.90 -12.90
CA ALA A 121 -27.91 -11.77 -13.95
C ALA A 121 -28.39 -12.25 -15.34
N GLY A 122 -29.34 -13.20 -15.39
CA GLY A 122 -29.96 -13.69 -16.64
C GLY A 122 -31.05 -12.81 -17.28
N LEU A 123 -31.42 -11.64 -16.70
CA LEU A 123 -32.39 -10.70 -17.29
C LEU A 123 -31.74 -9.63 -18.18
N PHE A 124 -30.42 -9.50 -18.14
CA PHE A 124 -29.67 -8.61 -19.02
C PHE A 124 -29.31 -9.36 -20.30
N LYS A 125 -30.27 -9.44 -21.23
CA LYS A 125 -30.04 -10.04 -22.55
C LYS A 125 -28.89 -9.31 -23.26
N PRO A 126 -27.88 -10.03 -23.74
CA PRO A 126 -26.84 -9.41 -24.52
C PRO A 126 -27.16 -9.19 -25.99
N LEU A 127 -26.48 -8.21 -26.58
CA LEU A 127 -26.36 -8.06 -28.03
C LEU A 127 -25.50 -9.20 -28.59
N ALA A 128 -25.99 -9.88 -29.61
CA ALA A 128 -25.41 -11.12 -30.12
C ALA A 128 -24.09 -10.91 -30.87
N GLY A 129 -23.06 -11.68 -30.52
CA GLY A 129 -21.87 -11.90 -31.35
C GLY A 129 -20.55 -11.62 -30.64
N ALA A 130 -20.12 -12.52 -29.75
CA ALA A 130 -18.74 -12.52 -29.26
C ALA A 130 -18.27 -13.92 -28.84
N SER A 131 -16.96 -14.13 -28.85
CA SER A 131 -16.28 -15.41 -28.55
C SER A 131 -16.69 -15.96 -27.17
N SER A 132 -16.44 -17.25 -26.90
CA SER A 132 -16.94 -17.94 -25.70
C SER A 132 -16.60 -17.28 -24.35
N ASN A 133 -15.56 -16.46 -24.26
CA ASN A 133 -15.17 -15.70 -23.06
C ASN A 133 -15.71 -14.27 -23.02
N LEU A 134 -16.14 -13.76 -24.17
CA LEU A 134 -16.87 -12.51 -24.33
C LEU A 134 -18.37 -12.77 -24.44
N ASN A 135 -18.86 -13.97 -24.09
CA ASN A 135 -20.27 -14.27 -24.16
C ASN A 135 -20.98 -13.81 -22.87
N PRO A 136 -21.63 -12.64 -22.86
CA PRO A 136 -22.43 -12.13 -21.74
C PRO A 136 -23.59 -13.04 -21.30
N SER A 137 -23.80 -14.20 -21.92
CA SER A 137 -24.71 -15.22 -21.41
C SER A 137 -24.13 -16.06 -20.27
N VAL A 138 -22.82 -16.02 -20.02
CA VAL A 138 -22.17 -16.78 -18.94
C VAL A 138 -22.14 -15.90 -17.69
N SER A 139 -22.81 -16.35 -16.63
CA SER A 139 -22.80 -15.68 -15.33
C SER A 139 -21.45 -15.88 -14.62
N LEU A 140 -21.06 -14.97 -13.72
CA LEU A 140 -19.81 -15.11 -12.96
C LEU A 140 -19.81 -16.38 -12.11
N SER A 141 -20.93 -16.74 -11.48
CA SER A 141 -21.08 -17.99 -10.74
C SER A 141 -20.80 -19.21 -11.63
N SER A 142 -21.37 -19.28 -12.84
CA SER A 142 -21.10 -20.36 -13.79
C SER A 142 -19.63 -20.37 -14.25
N PHE A 143 -19.04 -19.19 -14.48
CA PHE A 143 -17.62 -19.05 -14.79
C PHE A 143 -16.74 -19.62 -13.66
N LEU A 144 -16.99 -19.23 -12.41
CA LEU A 144 -16.26 -19.72 -11.24
C LEU A 144 -16.43 -21.23 -11.05
N GLU A 145 -17.63 -21.77 -11.26
CA GLU A 145 -17.88 -23.21 -11.15
C GLU A 145 -17.14 -24.01 -12.22
N SER A 146 -17.11 -23.53 -13.47
CA SER A 146 -16.42 -24.21 -14.56
C SER A 146 -14.89 -24.26 -14.37
N HIS A 147 -14.30 -23.26 -13.72
CA HIS A 147 -12.85 -23.18 -13.50
C HIS A 147 -12.40 -23.78 -12.16
N PHE A 148 -13.22 -23.64 -11.11
CA PHE A 148 -12.84 -23.94 -9.73
C PHE A 148 -13.73 -24.98 -9.05
N GLY A 149 -14.66 -25.58 -9.79
CA GLY A 149 -15.62 -26.56 -9.29
C GLY A 149 -16.77 -25.94 -8.49
N PRO A 150 -17.82 -26.73 -8.18
CA PRO A 150 -19.01 -26.21 -7.52
C PRO A 150 -18.72 -25.77 -6.07
N PRO A 151 -19.48 -24.80 -5.53
CA PRO A 151 -19.35 -24.33 -4.15
C PRO A 151 -19.69 -25.41 -3.10
N THR A 152 -20.28 -26.54 -3.53
CA THR A 152 -20.58 -27.69 -2.67
C THR A 152 -19.39 -28.58 -2.40
N LEU A 153 -18.24 -28.35 -3.05
CA LEU A 153 -17.01 -29.09 -2.76
C LEU A 153 -16.57 -28.87 -1.30
N PRO A 154 -15.91 -29.85 -0.66
CA PRO A 154 -15.32 -29.64 0.67
C PRO A 154 -14.42 -28.40 0.69
N ARG A 155 -14.50 -27.56 1.74
CA ARG A 155 -13.75 -26.28 1.85
C ARG A 155 -12.25 -26.41 1.53
N ARG A 156 -11.64 -27.53 1.92
CA ARG A 156 -10.23 -27.88 1.64
C ARG A 156 -9.88 -28.04 0.15
N GLN A 157 -10.87 -28.35 -0.69
CA GLN A 157 -10.72 -28.51 -2.14
C GLN A 157 -11.07 -27.23 -2.91
N GLN A 158 -11.70 -26.26 -2.24
CA GLN A 158 -12.04 -24.99 -2.88
C GLN A 158 -10.83 -24.04 -2.80
N PRO A 159 -10.46 -23.34 -3.88
CA PRO A 159 -9.49 -22.27 -3.77
C PRO A 159 -10.05 -21.08 -2.97
N HIS A 160 -9.18 -20.19 -2.52
CA HIS A 160 -9.60 -18.83 -2.20
C HIS A 160 -9.81 -18.07 -3.50
N VAL A 161 -11.02 -17.56 -3.73
CA VAL A 161 -11.32 -16.76 -4.93
C VAL A 161 -11.10 -15.29 -4.61
N TRP A 162 -10.07 -14.72 -5.24
CA TRP A 162 -9.80 -13.30 -5.22
C TRP A 162 -10.44 -12.67 -6.45
N LEU A 163 -11.22 -11.61 -6.26
CA LEU A 163 -11.82 -10.81 -7.33
C LEU A 163 -11.13 -9.44 -7.37
N THR A 164 -10.83 -8.98 -8.57
CA THR A 164 -10.37 -7.61 -8.84
C THR A 164 -11.05 -7.09 -10.10
N MET A 165 -10.96 -5.79 -10.35
CA MET A 165 -11.47 -5.16 -11.56
C MET A 165 -10.33 -4.46 -12.28
N ALA A 166 -10.34 -4.46 -13.61
CA ALA A 166 -9.32 -3.77 -14.38
C ALA A 166 -9.85 -3.31 -15.73
N ASP A 167 -9.44 -2.12 -16.13
CA ASP A 167 -9.34 -1.74 -17.54
C ASP A 167 -8.00 -2.25 -18.11
N ALA A 168 -7.72 -1.94 -19.38
CA ALA A 168 -6.48 -2.27 -20.05
C ALA A 168 -5.24 -1.76 -19.31
N THR A 169 -5.32 -0.56 -18.71
CA THR A 169 -4.19 0.08 -18.02
C THR A 169 -3.86 -0.65 -16.73
N TRP A 170 -4.88 -0.95 -15.92
CA TRP A 170 -4.72 -1.70 -14.68
C TRP A 170 -4.32 -3.16 -14.95
N ALA A 171 -4.82 -3.76 -16.02
CA ALA A 171 -4.42 -5.10 -16.47
C ALA A 171 -2.91 -5.16 -16.80
N ARG A 172 -2.30 -4.09 -17.33
CA ARG A 172 -0.84 -4.06 -17.56
C ARG A 172 -0.01 -3.69 -16.34
N THR A 173 -0.64 -3.19 -15.28
CA THR A 173 0.07 -2.59 -14.16
C THR A 173 -0.33 -3.24 -12.84
N GLY A 174 -1.23 -2.63 -12.08
CA GLY A 174 -1.54 -3.05 -10.71
C GLY A 174 -2.12 -4.46 -10.64
N THR A 175 -2.97 -4.84 -11.59
CA THR A 175 -3.53 -6.21 -11.65
C THR A 175 -2.46 -7.24 -12.04
N ALA A 176 -1.51 -6.89 -12.91
CA ALA A 176 -0.38 -7.78 -13.22
C ALA A 176 0.55 -7.96 -12.01
N ALA A 177 0.76 -6.91 -11.22
CA ALA A 177 1.48 -6.99 -9.95
C ALA A 177 0.76 -7.86 -8.93
N LEU A 178 -0.56 -7.69 -8.79
CA LEU A 178 -1.40 -8.50 -7.91
C LEU A 178 -1.38 -9.98 -8.33
N HIS A 179 -1.47 -10.25 -9.63
CA HIS A 179 -1.36 -11.60 -10.19
C HIS A 179 -0.01 -12.25 -9.86
N THR A 180 1.09 -11.54 -10.13
CA THR A 180 2.45 -12.00 -9.80
C THR A 180 2.59 -12.30 -8.31
N PHE A 181 2.01 -11.44 -7.45
CA PHE A 181 1.97 -11.67 -6.02
C PHE A 181 1.20 -12.95 -5.64
N VAL A 182 0.00 -13.17 -6.20
CA VAL A 182 -0.83 -14.36 -5.92
C VAL A 182 -0.11 -15.65 -6.33
N GLU A 183 0.57 -15.65 -7.47
CA GLU A 183 1.35 -16.80 -7.93
C GLU A 183 2.52 -17.11 -7.00
N ARG A 184 3.27 -16.07 -6.58
CA ARG A 184 4.33 -16.22 -5.57
C ARG A 184 3.78 -16.71 -4.23
N LEU A 185 2.67 -16.14 -3.77
CA LEU A 185 1.98 -16.49 -2.53
C LEU A 185 1.63 -17.99 -2.51
N ASN A 186 1.07 -18.51 -3.60
CA ASN A 186 0.73 -19.92 -3.72
C ASN A 186 1.97 -20.82 -3.58
N VAL A 187 3.07 -20.49 -4.25
CA VAL A 187 4.33 -21.24 -4.15
C VAL A 187 4.87 -21.23 -2.74
N GLU A 188 4.98 -20.05 -2.12
CA GLU A 188 5.51 -19.89 -0.76
C GLU A 188 4.67 -20.64 0.27
N ARG A 189 3.35 -20.52 0.19
CA ARG A 189 2.45 -21.20 1.12
C ARG A 189 2.48 -22.71 0.94
N ARG A 190 2.49 -23.23 -0.30
CA ARG A 190 2.67 -24.68 -0.53
C ARG A 190 4.00 -25.17 0.03
N ALA A 191 5.08 -24.43 -0.16
CA ALA A 191 6.39 -24.80 0.38
C ALA A 191 6.41 -24.81 1.92
N ARG A 192 5.78 -23.81 2.55
CA ARG A 192 5.80 -23.64 4.02
C ARG A 192 4.80 -24.54 4.74
N TYR A 193 3.59 -24.69 4.20
CA TYR A 193 2.45 -25.29 4.89
C TYR A 193 1.86 -26.50 4.16
N GLY A 194 2.33 -26.87 2.96
CA GLY A 194 1.73 -27.94 2.15
C GLY A 194 1.78 -29.34 2.77
N ARG A 195 2.59 -29.55 3.81
CA ARG A 195 2.65 -30.79 4.59
C ARG A 195 1.66 -30.83 5.76
N SER A 196 0.92 -29.75 6.01
CA SER A 196 -0.09 -29.71 7.07
C SER A 196 -1.21 -30.73 6.78
N LYS A 197 -1.85 -31.23 7.84
CA LYS A 197 -2.93 -32.22 7.74
C LYS A 197 -4.11 -31.72 6.88
N ASP A 198 -4.33 -30.41 6.88
CA ASP A 198 -5.42 -29.75 6.17
C ASP A 198 -5.02 -29.22 4.79
N GLY A 199 -3.73 -29.33 4.43
CA GLY A 199 -3.17 -28.78 3.20
C GLY A 199 -3.20 -27.25 3.18
N VAL A 200 -2.92 -26.69 2.00
CA VAL A 200 -3.00 -25.26 1.72
C VAL A 200 -3.94 -25.07 0.55
N ARG A 201 -4.92 -24.19 0.72
CA ARG A 201 -5.80 -23.76 -0.36
C ARG A 201 -5.02 -22.78 -1.25
N ASP A 202 -4.98 -23.07 -2.54
CA ASP A 202 -4.49 -22.11 -3.53
C ASP A 202 -5.41 -20.89 -3.59
N THR A 203 -4.82 -19.72 -3.82
CA THR A 203 -5.51 -18.49 -4.16
C THR A 203 -5.60 -18.35 -5.68
N LYS A 204 -6.79 -18.02 -6.20
CA LYS A 204 -7.05 -17.79 -7.64
C LYS A 204 -7.58 -16.38 -7.83
N LEU A 205 -6.87 -15.58 -8.62
CA LEU A 205 -7.25 -14.22 -8.97
C LEU A 205 -8.12 -14.22 -10.23
N VAL A 206 -9.33 -13.68 -10.13
CA VAL A 206 -10.24 -13.44 -11.25
C VAL A 206 -10.35 -11.94 -11.48
N VAL A 207 -10.08 -11.52 -12.71
CA VAL A 207 -10.12 -10.13 -13.14
C VAL A 207 -11.44 -9.88 -13.88
N MET A 208 -12.27 -9.02 -13.31
CA MET A 208 -13.48 -8.52 -13.94
C MET A 208 -13.09 -7.36 -14.87
N CYS A 209 -13.01 -7.67 -16.16
CA CYS A 209 -12.53 -6.74 -17.17
C CYS A 209 -13.58 -5.69 -17.56
N LEU A 210 -13.14 -4.44 -17.62
CA LEU A 210 -13.94 -3.27 -17.99
C LEU A 210 -13.92 -3.01 -19.50
N ASP A 211 -12.91 -3.54 -20.20
CA ASP A 211 -12.73 -3.43 -21.65
C ASP A 211 -12.19 -4.74 -22.26
N GLU A 212 -12.21 -4.84 -23.59
CA GLU A 212 -11.74 -6.03 -24.32
C GLU A 212 -10.22 -6.22 -24.22
N GLU A 213 -9.45 -5.13 -24.17
CA GLU A 213 -8.00 -5.17 -24.09
C GLU A 213 -7.51 -5.73 -22.75
N CYS A 214 -8.26 -5.52 -21.66
CA CYS A 214 -8.07 -6.21 -20.38
C CYS A 214 -8.19 -7.72 -20.55
N VAL A 215 -9.21 -8.20 -21.28
CA VAL A 215 -9.42 -9.65 -21.50
C VAL A 215 -8.21 -10.25 -22.21
N GLU A 216 -7.76 -9.59 -23.27
CA GLU A 216 -6.57 -10.02 -24.01
C GLU A 216 -5.31 -9.99 -23.16
N THR A 217 -5.12 -8.95 -22.35
CA THR A 217 -3.95 -8.78 -21.49
C THR A 217 -3.89 -9.85 -20.41
N VAL A 218 -5.00 -10.04 -19.67
CA VAL A 218 -5.09 -11.03 -18.59
C VAL A 218 -4.95 -12.45 -19.14
N SER A 219 -5.47 -12.74 -20.35
CA SER A 219 -5.30 -14.07 -20.97
C SER A 219 -3.84 -14.47 -21.22
N LYS A 220 -2.92 -13.50 -21.24
CA LYS A 220 -1.48 -13.70 -21.45
C LYS A 220 -0.69 -13.82 -20.15
N TYR A 221 -1.33 -13.63 -18.99
CA TYR A 221 -0.66 -13.82 -17.71
C TYR A 221 -0.12 -15.25 -17.59
N LYS A 222 1.04 -15.35 -16.94
CA LYS A 222 1.73 -16.62 -16.71
C LYS A 222 1.53 -17.08 -15.27
N ASP A 223 1.48 -18.38 -15.06
CA ASP A 223 1.52 -18.95 -13.71
C ASP A 223 2.91 -18.78 -13.07
N ALA A 224 3.04 -19.19 -11.80
CA ALA A 224 4.31 -19.14 -11.06
C ALA A 224 5.49 -19.89 -11.73
N TYR A 225 5.23 -20.73 -12.74
CA TYR A 225 6.22 -21.51 -13.47
C TYR A 225 6.44 -21.00 -14.90
N GLY A 226 5.90 -19.82 -15.22
CA GLY A 226 6.05 -19.19 -16.53
C GLY A 226 5.17 -19.80 -17.62
N ARG A 227 4.16 -20.62 -17.28
CA ARG A 227 3.27 -21.26 -18.24
C ARG A 227 2.06 -20.37 -18.52
N ASN A 228 1.64 -20.31 -19.78
CA ASN A 228 0.46 -19.55 -20.20
C ASN A 228 -0.85 -20.20 -19.73
N THR A 229 -0.88 -21.53 -19.59
CA THR A 229 -2.09 -22.27 -19.19
C THR A 229 -2.39 -22.06 -17.71
N GLY A 230 -3.49 -21.37 -17.41
CA GLY A 230 -3.98 -21.20 -16.04
C GLY A 230 -3.36 -20.02 -15.28
N GLY A 231 -2.65 -19.12 -15.98
CA GLY A 231 -2.09 -17.90 -15.41
C GLY A 231 -3.18 -16.86 -15.10
N GLY A 232 -3.89 -16.33 -16.11
CA GLY A 232 -4.92 -15.30 -15.88
C GLY A 232 -6.36 -15.80 -16.09
N TYR A 233 -7.26 -15.38 -15.20
CA TYR A 233 -8.71 -15.63 -15.33
C TYR A 233 -9.42 -14.29 -15.59
N ALA A 234 -9.80 -14.06 -16.85
CA ALA A 234 -10.52 -12.85 -17.26
C ALA A 234 -12.03 -13.13 -17.37
N TYR A 235 -12.84 -12.25 -16.77
CA TYR A 235 -14.30 -12.28 -16.87
C TYR A 235 -14.81 -10.93 -17.38
N ALA A 236 -15.53 -10.93 -18.50
CA ALA A 236 -16.05 -9.71 -19.13
C ALA A 236 -17.59 -9.63 -19.16
N GLY A 237 -18.30 -10.54 -18.46
CA GLY A 237 -19.76 -10.62 -18.54
C GLY A 237 -20.51 -9.38 -18.05
N TYR A 238 -19.86 -8.49 -17.30
CA TYR A 238 -20.45 -7.23 -16.80
C TYR A 238 -20.17 -6.00 -17.68
N MET A 239 -19.34 -6.12 -18.71
CA MET A 239 -18.89 -5.00 -19.55
C MET A 239 -20.04 -4.28 -20.27
N HIS A 240 -21.10 -5.02 -20.63
CA HIS A 240 -22.17 -4.50 -21.50
C HIS A 240 -23.52 -4.32 -20.81
N ASN A 241 -23.63 -4.55 -19.51
CA ASN A 241 -24.91 -4.51 -18.78
C ASN A 241 -24.93 -3.52 -17.62
N ARG A 242 -23.99 -2.56 -17.61
CA ARG A 242 -23.94 -1.50 -16.59
C ARG A 242 -25.18 -0.59 -16.66
N PRO A 243 -25.91 -0.40 -15.54
CA PRO A 243 -26.91 0.66 -15.42
C PRO A 243 -26.27 2.06 -15.50
N GLN A 244 -26.90 2.98 -16.24
CA GLN A 244 -26.36 4.33 -16.47
C GLN A 244 -26.14 5.13 -15.18
N GLN A 245 -26.91 4.83 -14.11
CA GLN A 245 -26.83 5.49 -12.81
C GLN A 245 -25.59 5.09 -12.00
N ILE A 246 -24.92 3.99 -12.36
CA ILE A 246 -23.84 3.40 -11.59
C ILE A 246 -22.49 3.72 -12.24
N LEU A 247 -21.50 4.06 -11.42
CA LEU A 247 -20.14 4.29 -11.86
C LEU A 247 -19.56 3.04 -12.53
N GLU A 248 -18.77 3.24 -13.59
CA GLU A 248 -18.15 2.16 -14.35
C GLU A 248 -17.27 1.26 -13.49
N SER A 249 -16.45 1.86 -12.64
CA SER A 249 -15.59 1.18 -11.69
C SER A 249 -16.32 0.57 -10.48
N THR A 250 -17.64 0.77 -10.34
CA THR A 250 -18.43 0.24 -9.21
C THR A 250 -19.31 -0.94 -9.65
N TRP A 251 -19.82 -0.91 -10.89
CA TRP A 251 -20.80 -1.89 -11.35
C TRP A 251 -20.34 -3.36 -11.25
N PRO A 252 -19.17 -3.76 -11.79
CA PRO A 252 -18.78 -5.18 -11.76
C PRO A 252 -18.61 -5.72 -10.34
N LYS A 253 -18.15 -4.88 -9.41
CA LYS A 253 -18.04 -5.22 -7.99
C LYS A 253 -19.40 -5.51 -7.36
N LEU A 254 -20.38 -4.62 -7.54
CA LEU A 254 -21.74 -4.83 -7.02
C LEU A 254 -22.39 -6.07 -7.63
N ALA A 255 -22.31 -6.20 -8.97
CA ALA A 255 -22.89 -7.34 -9.68
C ALA A 255 -22.28 -8.67 -9.22
N ALA A 256 -20.96 -8.73 -9.07
CA ALA A 256 -20.26 -9.91 -8.60
C ALA A 256 -20.64 -10.30 -7.16
N PHE A 257 -20.69 -9.33 -6.26
CA PHE A 257 -21.02 -9.60 -4.86
C PHE A 257 -22.45 -10.10 -4.70
N ILE A 258 -23.40 -9.49 -5.39
CA ILE A 258 -24.80 -9.93 -5.38
C ILE A 258 -24.92 -11.33 -5.99
N GLU A 259 -24.22 -11.62 -7.08
CA GLU A 259 -24.34 -12.91 -7.75
C GLU A 259 -23.66 -14.06 -6.99
N VAL A 260 -22.49 -13.83 -6.41
CA VAL A 260 -21.59 -14.90 -5.94
C VAL A 260 -21.68 -15.13 -4.43
N LEU A 261 -21.99 -14.11 -3.61
CA LEU A 261 -21.98 -14.25 -2.15
C LEU A 261 -23.05 -15.19 -1.59
N HIS A 262 -24.09 -15.54 -2.36
CA HIS A 262 -25.02 -16.61 -1.98
C HIS A 262 -24.38 -18.00 -1.96
N HIS A 263 -23.23 -18.15 -2.62
CA HIS A 263 -22.66 -19.45 -2.96
C HIS A 263 -21.21 -19.62 -2.51
N ARG A 264 -20.41 -18.55 -2.48
CA ARG A 264 -18.97 -18.67 -2.24
C ARG A 264 -18.40 -17.49 -1.45
N ASP A 265 -17.45 -17.80 -0.56
CA ASP A 265 -16.60 -16.80 0.08
C ASP A 265 -15.81 -16.04 -0.99
N ILE A 266 -15.75 -14.71 -0.88
CA ILE A 266 -15.03 -13.86 -1.82
C ILE A 266 -13.97 -13.08 -1.07
N PHE A 267 -12.79 -12.94 -1.67
CA PHE A 267 -11.84 -11.91 -1.31
C PHE A 267 -11.82 -10.88 -2.42
N PHE A 268 -12.18 -9.63 -2.16
CA PHE A 268 -12.10 -8.56 -3.14
C PHE A 268 -10.90 -7.67 -2.88
N VAL A 269 -10.22 -7.26 -3.95
CA VAL A 269 -9.03 -6.42 -3.93
C VAL A 269 -9.07 -5.49 -5.14
N ASP A 270 -9.08 -4.18 -4.92
CA ASP A 270 -8.93 -3.18 -5.98
C ASP A 270 -7.57 -3.32 -6.68
N SER A 271 -7.51 -2.99 -7.96
CA SER A 271 -6.31 -3.14 -8.78
C SER A 271 -5.14 -2.26 -8.34
N ASP A 272 -5.38 -1.27 -7.48
CA ASP A 272 -4.38 -0.36 -6.91
C ASP A 272 -3.88 -0.77 -5.52
N VAL A 273 -4.27 -1.95 -5.04
CA VAL A 273 -3.73 -2.55 -3.82
C VAL A 273 -2.50 -3.39 -4.16
N ALA A 274 -1.35 -3.04 -3.58
CA ALA A 274 -0.10 -3.78 -3.78
C ALA A 274 0.36 -4.47 -2.50
N PHE A 275 0.59 -5.79 -2.56
CA PHE A 275 0.99 -6.60 -1.41
C PHE A 275 2.49 -6.83 -1.36
N ARG A 276 3.05 -6.74 -0.15
CA ARG A 276 4.42 -7.15 0.14
C ARG A 276 4.47 -8.53 0.78
N TYR A 277 3.51 -8.87 1.65
CA TYR A 277 3.51 -10.10 2.44
C TYR A 277 2.20 -10.88 2.32
N ASP A 278 2.23 -12.14 2.74
CA ASP A 278 1.05 -13.00 2.87
C ASP A 278 0.05 -12.40 3.89
N PRO A 279 -1.19 -12.06 3.50
CA PRO A 279 -2.19 -11.53 4.43
C PRO A 279 -2.85 -12.59 5.32
N TYR A 280 -2.83 -13.86 4.91
CA TYR A 280 -3.57 -14.94 5.59
C TYR A 280 -3.18 -15.20 7.04
N PRO A 281 -1.89 -15.14 7.45
CA PRO A 281 -1.50 -15.31 8.84
C PRO A 281 -2.19 -14.36 9.83
N TYR A 282 -2.67 -13.21 9.35
CA TYR A 282 -3.39 -12.23 10.17
C TYR A 282 -4.92 -12.32 10.03
N MET A 283 -5.42 -13.12 9.09
CA MET A 283 -6.83 -13.15 8.72
C MET A 283 -7.49 -14.52 8.95
N GLU A 284 -6.78 -15.63 8.77
CA GLU A 284 -7.37 -16.97 8.73
C GLU A 284 -8.22 -17.31 9.95
N SER A 285 -7.76 -16.97 11.15
CA SER A 285 -8.52 -17.19 12.39
C SER A 285 -9.82 -16.39 12.45
N LEU A 286 -9.89 -15.27 11.75
CA LEU A 286 -11.05 -14.38 11.69
C LEU A 286 -12.08 -14.88 10.66
N LEU A 287 -11.64 -15.59 9.61
CA LEU A 287 -12.53 -16.10 8.54
C LEU A 287 -13.51 -17.17 9.03
N GLU A 288 -13.32 -17.70 10.24
CA GLU A 288 -14.22 -18.68 10.86
C GLU A 288 -15.30 -18.02 11.73
N THR A 289 -15.04 -16.83 12.25
CA THR A 289 -15.91 -16.16 13.23
C THR A 289 -16.68 -14.96 12.67
N TYR A 290 -16.12 -14.25 11.67
CA TYR A 290 -16.72 -13.04 11.10
C TYR A 290 -17.30 -13.28 9.71
N ASP A 291 -18.26 -12.45 9.32
CA ASP A 291 -18.87 -12.46 7.99
C ASP A 291 -18.12 -11.51 7.04
N ILE A 292 -17.55 -10.43 7.58
CA ILE A 292 -16.72 -9.49 6.82
C ILE A 292 -15.43 -9.23 7.60
N VAL A 293 -14.30 -9.26 6.89
CA VAL A 293 -12.99 -8.85 7.40
C VAL A 293 -12.40 -7.84 6.41
N ALA A 294 -12.19 -6.60 6.84
CA ALA A 294 -11.63 -5.55 5.99
C ALA A 294 -10.85 -4.53 6.82
N GLN A 295 -10.27 -3.52 6.17
CA GLN A 295 -9.64 -2.39 6.84
C GLN A 295 -10.55 -1.16 6.92
N GLU A 296 -10.11 -0.21 7.73
CA GLU A 296 -10.61 1.16 7.71
C GLU A 296 -9.66 2.08 6.95
N ASN A 297 -10.19 3.18 6.40
CA ASN A 297 -9.36 4.23 5.82
C ASN A 297 -8.63 5.04 6.91
N ASP A 298 -7.42 5.54 6.63
CA ASP A 298 -6.57 6.29 7.59
C ASP A 298 -7.16 7.65 8.00
N SER A 299 -8.14 8.16 7.25
CA SER A 299 -8.95 9.34 7.65
C SER A 299 -10.04 9.01 8.69
N TRP A 300 -10.20 7.74 9.05
CA TRP A 300 -11.21 7.21 9.97
C TRP A 300 -12.64 7.67 9.69
N ASP A 301 -12.93 7.97 8.43
CA ASP A 301 -14.23 8.46 7.97
C ASP A 301 -15.07 7.33 7.37
N HIS A 302 -14.42 6.32 6.76
CA HIS A 302 -15.10 5.22 6.08
C HIS A 302 -14.43 3.86 6.35
N PHE A 303 -15.27 2.84 6.53
CA PHE A 303 -14.91 1.44 6.31
C PHE A 303 -14.54 1.28 4.83
N ASN A 304 -13.36 0.73 4.53
CA ASN A 304 -12.86 0.66 3.17
C ASN A 304 -13.43 -0.56 2.44
N THR A 305 -13.89 -0.37 1.20
CA THR A 305 -14.42 -1.46 0.38
C THR A 305 -13.44 -1.93 -0.70
N GLY A 306 -12.27 -1.31 -0.84
CA GLY A 306 -11.27 -1.66 -1.85
C GLY A 306 -10.44 -2.88 -1.50
N TRP A 307 -10.55 -3.38 -0.27
CA TRP A 307 -9.95 -4.63 0.15
C TRP A 307 -10.79 -5.29 1.23
N MET A 308 -11.35 -6.46 0.96
CA MET A 308 -12.23 -7.13 1.92
C MET A 308 -12.39 -8.61 1.64
N TRP A 309 -12.40 -9.41 2.70
CA TRP A 309 -12.92 -10.76 2.65
C TRP A 309 -14.36 -10.78 3.14
N ILE A 310 -15.22 -11.50 2.44
CA ILE A 310 -16.64 -11.62 2.73
C ILE A 310 -17.04 -13.09 2.67
N ARG A 311 -17.65 -13.59 3.74
CA ARG A 311 -18.21 -14.93 3.83
C ARG A 311 -19.45 -15.07 2.97
N SER A 312 -19.63 -16.23 2.35
CA SER A 312 -20.89 -16.54 1.65
C SER A 312 -22.07 -16.51 2.62
N SER A 313 -23.06 -15.67 2.35
CA SER A 313 -24.36 -15.68 3.02
C SER A 313 -25.39 -14.89 2.22
N GLN A 314 -26.66 -15.25 2.40
CA GLN A 314 -27.78 -14.46 1.88
C GLN A 314 -27.72 -13.01 2.40
N THR A 315 -27.46 -12.84 3.70
CA THR A 315 -27.39 -11.51 4.34
C THR A 315 -26.30 -10.62 3.73
N ALA A 316 -25.14 -11.18 3.39
CA ALA A 316 -24.06 -10.42 2.76
C ALA A 316 -24.45 -9.98 1.34
N ALA A 317 -25.06 -10.86 0.56
CA ALA A 317 -25.54 -10.52 -0.78
C ALA A 317 -26.69 -9.49 -0.74
N ASP A 318 -27.63 -9.63 0.20
CA ASP A 318 -28.72 -8.67 0.41
C ASP A 318 -28.18 -7.27 0.78
N ALA A 319 -27.12 -7.21 1.59
CA ALA A 319 -26.45 -5.95 1.94
C ALA A 319 -25.89 -5.22 0.71
N TRP A 320 -25.26 -5.95 -0.22
CA TRP A 320 -24.75 -5.37 -1.46
C TRP A 320 -25.86 -5.06 -2.47
N ASN A 321 -26.95 -5.81 -2.46
CA ASN A 321 -28.13 -5.46 -3.22
C ASN A 321 -28.76 -4.17 -2.71
N GLU A 322 -28.75 -3.91 -1.39
CA GLU A 322 -29.18 -2.63 -0.82
C GLU A 322 -28.30 -1.47 -1.31
N VAL A 323 -26.98 -1.65 -1.36
CA VAL A 323 -26.05 -0.66 -1.96
C VAL A 323 -26.42 -0.37 -3.42
N LEU A 324 -26.67 -1.42 -4.21
CA LEU A 324 -27.13 -1.26 -5.60
C LEU A 324 -28.42 -0.44 -5.68
N GLN A 325 -29.42 -0.72 -4.84
CA GLN A 325 -30.66 0.05 -4.81
C GLN A 325 -30.45 1.52 -4.43
N MET A 326 -29.47 1.82 -3.57
CA MET A 326 -29.08 3.19 -3.24
C MET A 326 -28.41 3.89 -4.43
N ASP A 327 -27.46 3.22 -5.10
CA ASP A 327 -26.75 3.77 -6.27
C ASP A 327 -27.69 4.01 -7.46
N MET A 328 -28.73 3.18 -7.62
CA MET A 328 -29.76 3.39 -8.64
C MET A 328 -30.62 4.63 -8.39
N LYS A 329 -30.71 5.11 -7.14
CA LYS A 329 -31.44 6.34 -6.78
C LYS A 329 -30.55 7.57 -6.91
N GLN A 330 -29.29 7.45 -6.52
CA GLN A 330 -28.32 8.52 -6.55
C GLN A 330 -26.93 7.94 -6.80
N THR A 331 -26.28 8.39 -7.88
CA THR A 331 -24.90 8.03 -8.17
C THR A 331 -24.00 8.41 -6.99
N SER A 332 -23.43 7.40 -6.35
CA SER A 332 -22.53 7.51 -5.21
C SER A 332 -21.36 6.55 -5.41
N ARG A 333 -20.37 6.62 -4.52
CA ARG A 333 -19.35 5.57 -4.42
C ARG A 333 -19.91 4.44 -3.57
N ASP A 334 -19.65 3.19 -3.95
CA ASP A 334 -20.09 2.00 -3.19
C ASP A 334 -19.66 2.06 -1.73
N GLN A 335 -18.45 2.58 -1.46
CA GLN A 335 -17.95 2.76 -0.09
C GLN A 335 -18.89 3.58 0.78
N ASN A 336 -19.45 4.68 0.27
CA ASN A 336 -20.32 5.57 1.04
C ASN A 336 -21.62 4.85 1.41
N ASN A 337 -22.26 4.22 0.42
CA ASN A 337 -23.53 3.54 0.58
C ASN A 337 -23.38 2.28 1.44
N PHE A 338 -22.29 1.52 1.28
CA PHE A 338 -22.02 0.36 2.11
C PHE A 338 -21.77 0.72 3.58
N ASN A 339 -21.11 1.85 3.85
CA ASN A 339 -20.96 2.37 5.22
C ASN A 339 -22.33 2.69 5.86
N GLU A 340 -23.30 3.18 5.08
CA GLU A 340 -24.66 3.42 5.55
C GLU A 340 -25.40 2.12 5.88
N VAL A 341 -25.31 1.11 4.98
CA VAL A 341 -25.85 -0.24 5.18
C VAL A 341 -25.29 -0.89 6.44
N LEU A 342 -23.97 -0.81 6.65
CA LEU A 342 -23.32 -1.31 7.86
C LEU A 342 -23.69 -0.50 9.11
N GLY A 343 -24.09 0.76 8.95
CA GLY A 343 -24.43 1.67 10.04
C GLY A 343 -23.21 2.21 10.79
N THR A 344 -22.06 2.35 10.12
CA THR A 344 -20.77 2.69 10.73
C THR A 344 -20.78 4.03 11.47
N ALA A 345 -21.57 5.01 11.01
CA ALA A 345 -21.68 6.32 11.64
C ALA A 345 -22.11 6.29 13.12
N LEU A 346 -23.00 5.35 13.50
CA LEU A 346 -23.42 5.19 14.90
C LEU A 346 -22.35 4.49 15.74
N LEU A 347 -21.58 3.60 15.12
CA LEU A 347 -20.51 2.84 15.77
C LEU A 347 -19.28 3.69 16.08
N ARG A 348 -19.17 4.87 15.48
CA ARG A 348 -18.14 5.88 15.76
C ARG A 348 -18.45 6.80 16.93
N GLN A 349 -19.63 6.69 17.54
CA GLN A 349 -20.03 7.55 18.66
C GLN A 349 -19.38 7.06 19.96
N HIS A 350 -18.12 7.45 20.17
CA HIS A 350 -17.40 7.18 21.41
C HIS A 350 -17.94 8.05 22.56
N ARG A 351 -17.95 7.50 23.79
CA ARG A 351 -18.59 8.11 24.99
C ARG A 351 -17.92 9.39 25.52
N ASP A 352 -16.75 9.73 25.00
CA ASP A 352 -15.90 10.85 25.38
C ASP A 352 -16.26 12.18 24.70
N GLY A 353 -17.27 12.21 23.81
CA GLY A 353 -17.83 13.45 23.26
C GLY A 353 -17.01 14.13 22.15
N GLY A 354 -15.85 13.57 21.76
CA GLY A 354 -15.09 14.05 20.58
C GLY A 354 -15.78 13.77 19.24
N GLU A 355 -15.40 14.49 18.18
CA GLU A 355 -15.97 14.38 16.84
C GLU A 355 -15.96 12.92 16.33
N PRO A 356 -17.13 12.28 16.09
CA PRO A 356 -17.20 10.87 15.69
C PRO A 356 -16.46 10.55 14.39
N ARG A 357 -16.38 11.51 13.46
CA ARG A 357 -15.70 11.34 12.16
C ARG A 357 -14.17 11.32 12.26
N ARG A 358 -13.59 11.52 13.44
CA ARG A 358 -12.14 11.49 13.68
C ARG A 358 -11.73 10.33 14.58
N LYS A 359 -12.55 9.29 14.65
CA LYS A 359 -12.31 8.16 15.54
C LYS A 359 -12.43 6.86 14.78
N PRO A 360 -11.53 5.89 15.01
CA PRO A 360 -11.60 4.60 14.37
C PRO A 360 -12.88 3.87 14.79
N LEU A 361 -13.32 2.95 13.92
CA LEU A 361 -14.34 1.97 14.25
C LEU A 361 -13.84 1.05 15.38
N LEU A 362 -14.80 0.45 16.09
CA LEU A 362 -14.47 -0.70 16.92
C LEU A 362 -13.93 -1.82 16.02
N SER A 363 -12.87 -2.49 16.48
CA SER A 363 -12.28 -3.61 15.74
C SER A 363 -13.28 -4.73 15.50
N ASP A 364 -14.28 -4.89 16.37
CA ASP A 364 -15.34 -5.88 16.24
C ASP A 364 -16.70 -5.22 16.40
N PHE A 365 -17.63 -5.50 15.48
CA PHE A 365 -19.02 -5.07 15.63
C PHE A 365 -20.00 -5.96 14.85
N THR A 366 -21.28 -5.86 15.20
CA THR A 366 -22.39 -6.41 14.41
C THR A 366 -23.10 -5.27 13.71
N ALA A 367 -23.17 -5.32 12.38
CA ALA A 367 -23.86 -4.35 11.56
C ALA A 367 -25.38 -4.38 11.76
N LYS A 368 -26.09 -3.34 11.31
CA LYS A 368 -27.56 -3.22 11.45
C LYS A 368 -28.33 -4.41 10.85
N ASN A 369 -27.79 -5.00 9.78
CA ASN A 369 -28.34 -6.16 9.09
C ASN A 369 -27.90 -7.51 9.69
N GLY A 370 -27.14 -7.50 10.79
CA GLY A 370 -26.71 -8.71 11.51
C GLY A 370 -25.35 -9.27 11.10
N LEU A 371 -24.68 -8.71 10.10
CA LEU A 371 -23.34 -9.16 9.68
C LEU A 371 -22.31 -8.87 10.78
N LYS A 372 -21.50 -9.88 11.13
CA LYS A 372 -20.35 -9.72 12.02
C LYS A 372 -19.17 -9.19 11.24
N VAL A 373 -18.67 -8.03 11.62
CA VAL A 373 -17.57 -7.33 10.94
C VAL A 373 -16.36 -7.26 11.87
N HIS A 374 -15.19 -7.59 11.31
CA HIS A 374 -13.90 -7.31 11.92
C HIS A 374 -13.14 -6.26 11.10
N VAL A 375 -12.68 -5.21 11.77
CA VAL A 375 -11.79 -4.18 11.23
C VAL A 375 -10.36 -4.54 11.58
N LEU A 376 -9.56 -4.77 10.57
CA LEU A 376 -8.17 -5.19 10.70
C LEU A 376 -7.27 -4.07 11.22
N ASP A 377 -6.21 -4.48 11.93
CA ASP A 377 -5.24 -3.58 12.55
C ASP A 377 -4.58 -2.67 11.51
N ASP A 378 -4.77 -1.36 11.68
CA ASP A 378 -4.20 -0.31 10.84
C ASP A 378 -2.66 -0.26 10.92
N ASN A 379 -2.03 -0.96 11.86
CA ASN A 379 -0.57 -1.11 11.91
C ASN A 379 -0.05 -2.14 10.90
N VAL A 380 -0.89 -3.09 10.50
CA VAL A 380 -0.56 -4.18 9.58
C VAL A 380 -1.15 -3.92 8.19
N PHE A 381 -2.38 -3.42 8.13
CA PHE A 381 -3.19 -3.28 6.91
C PHE A 381 -3.56 -1.82 6.67
N ARG A 382 -2.81 -1.13 5.81
CA ARG A 382 -2.83 0.34 5.70
C ARG A 382 -3.42 0.82 4.39
N SER A 383 -4.43 1.68 4.50
CA SER A 383 -5.04 2.38 3.38
C SER A 383 -4.79 3.87 3.50
N HIS A 384 -3.95 4.40 2.62
CA HIS A 384 -3.51 5.79 2.62
C HIS A 384 -4.41 6.66 1.75
N HIS A 385 -4.72 7.86 2.24
CA HIS A 385 -5.54 8.81 1.50
C HIS A 385 -4.72 9.85 0.72
N PHE A 386 -3.60 10.37 1.27
CA PHE A 386 -2.77 11.42 0.62
C PHE A 386 -1.31 11.54 1.10
N GLU A 387 -0.92 10.96 2.24
CA GLU A 387 0.33 11.35 2.92
C GLU A 387 1.45 10.31 2.79
N ILE A 388 1.93 10.14 1.55
CA ILE A 388 3.00 9.19 1.19
C ILE A 388 4.33 9.54 1.89
N ASP A 389 4.48 10.79 2.35
CA ASP A 389 5.68 11.31 3.03
C ASP A 389 5.72 11.06 4.54
N ARG A 390 4.65 10.52 5.12
CA ARG A 390 4.68 10.10 6.53
C ARG A 390 5.60 8.88 6.70
N PRO A 391 6.47 8.85 7.73
CA PRO A 391 7.34 7.70 8.03
C PRO A 391 6.57 6.40 8.33
N TYR A 392 5.26 6.50 8.46
CA TYR A 392 4.32 5.42 8.70
C TYR A 392 3.82 4.70 7.43
N ALA A 393 4.01 5.27 6.23
CA ALA A 393 3.58 4.67 4.97
C ALA A 393 4.48 3.49 4.50
N GLY A 394 5.67 3.37 5.09
CA GLY A 394 6.66 2.35 4.73
C GLY A 394 7.12 1.48 5.90
N ARG A 395 6.28 1.25 6.93
CA ARG A 395 6.68 0.37 8.04
C ARG A 395 7.01 -1.03 7.50
N ASP A 396 8.08 -1.62 7.99
CA ASP A 396 8.56 -2.93 7.51
C ASP A 396 7.55 -4.07 7.71
N ARG A 397 6.55 -3.88 8.59
CA ARG A 397 5.51 -4.85 8.92
C ARG A 397 4.22 -4.72 8.11
N SER A 398 4.08 -3.68 7.28
CA SER A 398 2.85 -3.47 6.50
C SER A 398 2.71 -4.54 5.42
N VAL A 399 1.54 -5.19 5.39
CA VAL A 399 1.24 -6.30 4.47
C VAL A 399 0.95 -5.82 3.07
N TYR A 400 0.25 -4.70 2.93
CA TYR A 400 -0.06 -4.07 1.65
C TYR A 400 0.00 -2.54 1.75
N VAL A 401 -0.03 -1.89 0.59
CA VAL A 401 -0.27 -0.47 0.42
C VAL A 401 -1.48 -0.27 -0.50
N HIS A 402 -2.42 0.60 -0.12
CA HIS A 402 -3.60 0.96 -0.90
C HIS A 402 -3.76 2.48 -0.87
N MET A 403 -3.96 3.08 -2.04
CA MET A 403 -4.16 4.53 -2.18
C MET A 403 -5.62 4.85 -2.49
N THR A 404 -6.39 5.16 -1.45
CA THR A 404 -7.87 5.24 -1.49
C THR A 404 -8.41 6.51 -2.15
N CYS A 405 -7.59 7.55 -2.35
CA CYS A 405 -8.04 8.82 -2.92
C CYS A 405 -7.12 9.39 -3.99
N GLY A 406 -7.76 10.16 -4.89
CA GLY A 406 -7.22 11.33 -5.57
C GLY A 406 -6.19 11.15 -6.68
N ASP A 407 -5.40 10.09 -6.64
CA ASP A 407 -4.26 9.96 -7.54
C ASP A 407 -4.61 9.10 -8.75
N ASP A 408 -4.13 9.52 -9.92
CA ASP A 408 -4.24 8.76 -11.16
C ASP A 408 -3.51 7.40 -11.06
N THR A 409 -3.79 6.52 -12.03
CA THR A 409 -3.19 5.18 -12.10
C THR A 409 -1.66 5.19 -12.06
N LEU A 410 -1.00 6.15 -12.72
CA LEU A 410 0.46 6.18 -12.80
C LEU A 410 1.07 6.54 -11.45
N THR A 411 0.48 7.50 -10.75
CA THR A 411 0.89 7.90 -9.41
C THR A 411 0.76 6.73 -8.42
N LYS A 412 -0.37 6.03 -8.44
CA LYS A 412 -0.60 4.86 -7.57
C LYS A 412 0.43 3.74 -7.80
N VAL A 413 0.72 3.43 -9.06
CA VAL A 413 1.76 2.46 -9.45
C VAL A 413 3.14 2.92 -8.98
N PHE A 414 3.48 4.20 -9.21
CA PHE A 414 4.77 4.74 -8.82
C PHE A 414 4.98 4.69 -7.31
N VAL A 415 3.95 4.99 -6.51
CA VAL A 415 4.04 4.93 -5.05
C VAL A 415 4.23 3.50 -4.57
N ALA A 416 3.50 2.53 -5.11
CA ALA A 416 3.68 1.13 -4.76
C ALA A 416 5.13 0.66 -5.03
N LYS A 417 5.72 1.09 -6.14
CA LYS A 417 7.14 0.87 -6.47
C LYS A 417 8.07 1.58 -5.48
N ALA A 418 7.91 2.89 -5.26
CA ALA A 418 8.73 3.69 -4.36
C ALA A 418 8.73 3.17 -2.91
N GLN A 419 7.61 2.61 -2.48
CA GLN A 419 7.45 2.01 -1.17
C GLN A 419 7.91 0.54 -1.12
N GLY A 420 8.24 -0.11 -2.24
CA GLY A 420 8.72 -1.51 -2.28
C GLY A 420 7.62 -2.56 -2.06
N PHE A 421 6.40 -2.24 -2.48
CA PHE A 421 5.26 -3.17 -2.55
C PHE A 421 5.05 -3.74 -3.96
N TRP A 422 5.79 -3.24 -4.94
CA TRP A 422 5.73 -3.74 -6.32
C TRP A 422 6.56 -5.02 -6.49
N GLY A 423 6.03 -5.98 -7.24
CA GLY A 423 6.76 -7.20 -7.65
C GLY A 423 7.54 -7.01 -8.95
N ASP A 424 8.29 -8.03 -9.35
CA ASP A 424 8.96 -8.07 -10.66
C ASP A 424 7.96 -8.37 -11.79
N VAL A 425 7.18 -7.36 -12.18
CA VAL A 425 6.21 -7.46 -13.28
C VAL A 425 6.93 -7.22 -14.60
N ASP A 426 6.80 -8.15 -15.55
CA ASP A 426 7.41 -8.06 -16.89
C ASP A 426 8.92 -7.77 -16.88
N GLY A 427 9.62 -8.29 -15.87
CA GLY A 427 11.06 -8.07 -15.71
C GLY A 427 11.43 -6.66 -15.25
N TYR A 428 10.48 -5.89 -14.71
CA TYR A 428 10.72 -4.52 -14.23
C TYR A 428 11.94 -4.41 -13.33
N TYR A 429 12.21 -5.40 -12.47
CA TYR A 429 13.35 -5.45 -11.57
C TYR A 429 14.44 -6.39 -12.05
N SER A 430 14.09 -7.50 -12.72
CA SER A 430 15.07 -8.49 -13.19
C SER A 430 15.77 -8.13 -14.50
N GLN A 431 15.27 -7.13 -15.24
CA GLN A 431 15.84 -6.65 -16.50
C GLN A 431 16.07 -5.13 -16.42
N PRO A 432 17.04 -4.67 -15.60
CA PRO A 432 17.17 -3.25 -15.36
C PRO A 432 17.57 -2.46 -16.61
N PRO A 433 16.89 -1.33 -16.89
CA PRO A 433 17.22 -0.51 -18.04
C PRO A 433 18.54 0.25 -17.79
N PRO A 434 19.20 0.76 -18.84
CA PRO A 434 20.31 1.69 -18.68
C PRO A 434 19.88 2.94 -17.92
N LEU A 435 20.52 3.22 -16.78
CA LEU A 435 20.14 4.33 -15.92
C LEU A 435 20.95 5.60 -16.17
N LEU A 436 20.33 6.75 -15.92
CA LEU A 436 20.92 8.07 -15.76
C LEU A 436 20.49 8.63 -14.41
N THR A 437 21.44 9.06 -13.59
CA THR A 437 21.16 9.61 -12.25
C THR A 437 21.98 10.86 -12.01
N VAL A 438 21.51 11.68 -11.07
CA VAL A 438 22.33 12.68 -10.39
C VAL A 438 22.38 12.33 -8.92
N GLU A 439 23.47 12.71 -8.27
CA GLU A 439 23.65 12.46 -6.84
C GLU A 439 22.66 13.30 -6.02
N HIS A 440 22.55 14.59 -6.34
CA HIS A 440 21.73 15.56 -5.61
C HIS A 440 21.05 16.55 -6.58
N LEU A 441 19.86 16.99 -6.20
CA LEU A 441 19.14 18.08 -6.85
C LEU A 441 19.02 19.25 -5.87
N THR A 442 20.10 20.02 -5.74
CA THR A 442 20.22 21.11 -4.76
C THR A 442 20.52 22.44 -5.44
N ALA A 443 19.53 23.33 -5.52
CA ALA A 443 19.70 24.67 -6.09
C ALA A 443 18.47 25.56 -5.76
N THR A 444 18.38 26.76 -6.32
CA THR A 444 17.11 27.54 -6.29
C THR A 444 16.00 26.78 -7.02
N SER A 445 14.72 27.14 -6.81
CA SER A 445 13.60 26.42 -7.41
C SER A 445 13.63 26.41 -8.93
N GLU A 446 14.03 27.53 -9.54
CA GLU A 446 14.20 27.57 -11.00
C GLU A 446 15.41 26.78 -11.46
N ASP A 447 16.51 26.78 -10.71
CA ASP A 447 17.70 25.99 -11.06
C ASP A 447 17.44 24.48 -10.91
N VAL A 448 16.76 24.02 -9.84
CA VAL A 448 16.39 22.61 -9.66
C VAL A 448 15.48 22.16 -10.81
N LYS A 449 14.51 23.00 -11.19
CA LYS A 449 13.64 22.75 -12.35
C LYS A 449 14.44 22.70 -13.65
N GLN A 450 15.44 23.57 -13.83
CA GLN A 450 16.32 23.55 -14.99
C GLN A 450 17.21 22.31 -15.01
N LEU A 451 17.76 21.88 -13.87
CA LEU A 451 18.52 20.65 -13.72
C LEU A 451 17.67 19.43 -14.06
N MET A 452 16.42 19.37 -13.58
CA MET A 452 15.47 18.31 -13.93
C MET A 452 15.20 18.28 -15.45
N LYS A 453 15.02 19.44 -16.09
CA LYS A 453 14.87 19.52 -17.56
C LYS A 453 16.11 19.02 -18.30
N ILE A 454 17.31 19.37 -17.82
CA ILE A 454 18.58 18.88 -18.39
C ILE A 454 18.64 17.36 -18.27
N LEU A 455 18.26 16.80 -17.12
CA LEU A 455 18.23 15.34 -16.92
C LEU A 455 17.25 14.64 -17.84
N LEU A 456 16.03 15.15 -17.96
CA LEU A 456 15.01 14.65 -18.88
C LEU A 456 15.49 14.70 -20.34
N THR A 457 16.13 15.80 -20.73
CA THR A 457 16.70 15.95 -22.08
C THR A 457 17.83 14.96 -22.32
N ALA A 458 18.76 14.84 -21.38
CA ALA A 458 19.89 13.90 -21.48
C ALA A 458 19.40 12.45 -21.51
N ALA A 459 18.42 12.09 -20.69
CA ALA A 459 17.80 10.77 -20.68
C ALA A 459 17.14 10.43 -22.02
N HIS A 460 16.35 11.35 -22.58
CA HIS A 460 15.72 11.19 -23.89
C HIS A 460 16.74 10.92 -25.00
N TYR A 461 17.75 11.80 -25.15
CA TYR A 461 18.74 11.67 -26.23
C TYR A 461 19.74 10.51 -26.04
N SER A 462 19.95 10.06 -24.80
CA SER A 462 20.80 8.90 -24.51
C SER A 462 20.05 7.57 -24.44
N ASN A 463 18.73 7.59 -24.62
CA ASN A 463 17.85 6.44 -24.43
C ASN A 463 18.07 5.75 -23.07
N ARG A 464 18.19 6.57 -22.01
CA ARG A 464 18.37 6.11 -20.62
C ARG A 464 17.13 6.39 -19.80
N THR A 465 16.90 5.54 -18.84
CA THR A 465 15.88 5.72 -17.80
C THR A 465 16.45 6.56 -16.67
N ILE A 466 15.70 7.54 -16.18
CA ILE A 466 16.11 8.35 -15.04
C ILE A 466 15.93 7.55 -13.76
N LEU A 467 17.00 7.44 -12.98
CA LEU A 467 16.94 7.16 -11.55
C LEU A 467 17.04 8.52 -10.84
N PRO A 468 15.92 9.07 -10.35
CA PRO A 468 15.98 10.34 -9.63
C PRO A 468 16.63 10.14 -8.26
N PRO A 469 17.29 11.18 -7.70
CA PRO A 469 17.69 11.14 -6.31
C PRO A 469 16.45 11.00 -5.42
N SER A 470 16.62 10.53 -4.19
CA SER A 470 15.49 10.36 -3.26
C SER A 470 14.82 11.70 -2.89
N HIS A 471 15.57 12.80 -2.94
CA HIS A 471 15.14 14.12 -2.52
C HIS A 471 15.65 15.22 -3.46
N ALA A 472 14.98 16.37 -3.43
CA ALA A 472 15.44 17.63 -3.98
C ALA A 472 15.49 18.69 -2.87
N THR A 473 16.51 19.53 -2.88
CA THR A 473 16.73 20.62 -1.93
C THR A 473 16.62 21.97 -2.65
N PHE A 474 15.68 22.79 -2.19
CA PHE A 474 15.35 24.09 -2.74
C PHE A 474 15.97 25.20 -1.88
N LEU A 475 16.89 25.97 -2.45
CA LEU A 475 17.66 26.96 -1.71
C LEU A 475 16.91 28.29 -1.46
N ASP A 476 15.82 28.52 -2.17
CA ASP A 476 15.00 29.74 -2.14
C ASP A 476 13.59 29.50 -1.57
N VAL A 477 13.26 28.25 -1.24
CA VAL A 477 11.99 27.88 -0.60
C VAL A 477 12.23 27.77 0.90
N PRO A 478 11.64 28.67 1.70
CA PRO A 478 11.75 28.58 3.15
C PRO A 478 11.08 27.30 3.65
N SER A 479 11.74 26.61 4.57
CA SER A 479 11.18 25.41 5.20
C SER A 479 10.02 25.78 6.13
N THR A 480 8.98 24.95 6.17
CA THR A 480 7.85 25.08 7.09
C THR A 480 8.21 24.70 8.53
N THR A 481 9.35 24.04 8.72
CA THR A 481 9.91 23.68 10.03
C THR A 481 11.15 24.54 10.28
N THR A 482 11.10 25.36 11.31
CA THR A 482 11.85 26.61 11.52
C THR A 482 13.38 26.52 11.45
N SER A 483 13.99 27.51 10.76
CA SER A 483 15.40 27.99 10.72
C SER A 483 16.30 27.62 9.53
N SER A 484 15.92 26.72 8.62
CA SER A 484 16.68 26.54 7.37
C SER A 484 16.21 27.51 6.28
N ALA A 485 17.16 28.16 5.61
CA ALA A 485 16.89 28.99 4.42
C ALA A 485 16.43 28.15 3.20
N HIS A 486 16.40 26.82 3.33
CA HIS A 486 16.23 25.87 2.25
C HIS A 486 15.25 24.76 2.65
N SER A 487 14.48 24.24 1.70
CA SER A 487 13.50 23.15 1.89
C SER A 487 13.96 21.89 1.18
N THR A 488 14.07 20.76 1.88
CA THR A 488 14.33 19.45 1.26
C THR A 488 13.04 18.64 1.22
N ARG A 489 12.70 18.11 0.05
CA ARG A 489 11.47 17.35 -0.18
C ARG A 489 11.79 16.07 -0.92
N ARG A 490 10.99 15.02 -0.71
CA ARG A 490 11.10 13.79 -1.52
C ARG A 490 10.87 14.13 -2.98
N ILE A 491 11.55 13.42 -3.87
CA ILE A 491 11.55 13.82 -5.28
C ILE A 491 10.17 13.76 -5.93
N TYR A 492 9.37 12.75 -5.57
CA TYR A 492 8.01 12.58 -6.10
C TYR A 492 7.01 13.58 -5.50
N SER A 493 7.36 14.22 -4.38
CA SER A 493 6.62 15.36 -3.81
C SER A 493 7.12 16.71 -4.34
N SER A 494 8.24 16.69 -5.08
CA SER A 494 8.86 17.86 -5.70
C SER A 494 8.48 17.98 -7.18
N PHE A 495 8.29 16.85 -7.86
CA PHE A 495 7.94 16.76 -9.27
C PHE A 495 6.88 15.69 -9.48
N PRO A 496 5.96 15.86 -10.45
CA PRO A 496 5.00 14.83 -10.85
C PRO A 496 5.71 13.77 -11.72
N ILE A 497 6.65 13.05 -11.12
CA ILE A 497 7.55 12.08 -11.79
C ILE A 497 6.82 11.15 -12.77
N PRO A 498 5.76 10.42 -12.39
CA PRO A 498 5.07 9.51 -13.32
C PRO A 498 4.55 10.23 -14.58
N HIS A 499 3.96 11.41 -14.43
CA HIS A 499 3.43 12.20 -15.53
C HIS A 499 4.52 12.78 -16.42
N LEU A 500 5.66 13.18 -15.84
CA LEU A 500 6.81 13.66 -16.62
C LEU A 500 7.36 12.55 -17.51
N GLY A 501 7.46 11.33 -16.99
CA GLY A 501 7.95 10.19 -17.74
C GLY A 501 7.03 9.84 -18.91
N GLU A 502 5.72 9.76 -18.67
CA GLU A 502 4.73 9.48 -19.71
C GLU A 502 4.70 10.57 -20.78
N ALA A 503 4.52 11.84 -20.39
CA ALA A 503 4.36 12.95 -21.33
C ALA A 503 5.59 13.17 -22.22
N LEU A 504 6.78 12.82 -21.74
CA LEU A 504 8.04 13.01 -22.47
C LEU A 504 8.57 11.73 -23.13
N GLY A 505 7.92 10.58 -22.92
CA GLY A 505 8.42 9.29 -23.38
C GLY A 505 9.79 8.95 -22.77
N VAL A 506 10.05 9.39 -21.54
CA VAL A 506 11.30 9.13 -20.82
C VAL A 506 11.00 8.16 -19.68
N GLY A 507 11.67 7.01 -19.65
CA GLY A 507 11.52 6.10 -18.51
C GLY A 507 12.02 6.78 -17.24
N ILE A 508 11.25 6.73 -16.16
CA ILE A 508 11.69 7.17 -14.83
C ILE A 508 11.33 6.09 -13.82
N VAL A 509 12.33 5.60 -13.07
CA VAL A 509 12.15 4.61 -12.01
C VAL A 509 12.06 5.28 -10.64
N GLU A 510 11.61 4.55 -9.64
CA GLU A 510 11.57 5.04 -8.26
C GLU A 510 12.98 5.20 -7.65
N PRO A 511 13.21 6.11 -6.69
CA PRO A 511 14.54 6.33 -6.12
C PRO A 511 15.20 5.11 -5.47
N ARG A 512 14.38 4.13 -5.03
CA ARG A 512 14.86 2.88 -4.40
C ARG A 512 15.02 1.74 -5.40
N TYR A 513 14.89 2.01 -6.69
CA TYR A 513 14.85 1.00 -7.74
C TYR A 513 16.02 0.02 -7.66
N LEU A 514 17.27 0.50 -7.55
CA LEU A 514 18.45 -0.38 -7.47
C LEU A 514 18.41 -1.32 -6.26
N ALA A 515 17.95 -0.84 -5.10
CA ALA A 515 17.84 -1.66 -3.90
C ALA A 515 16.72 -2.71 -4.01
N LEU A 516 15.64 -2.40 -4.71
CA LEU A 516 14.52 -3.31 -4.96
C LEU A 516 14.86 -4.32 -6.07
N ALA A 517 15.49 -3.88 -7.16
CA ALA A 517 16.02 -4.73 -8.22
C ALA A 517 17.01 -5.75 -7.66
N ALA A 518 17.91 -5.31 -6.78
CA ALA A 518 18.83 -6.20 -6.09
C ALA A 518 18.12 -7.26 -5.24
N ARG A 519 16.95 -6.97 -4.65
CA ARG A 519 16.16 -7.98 -3.92
C ARG A 519 15.69 -9.10 -4.84
N GLU A 520 15.21 -8.75 -6.04
CA GLU A 520 14.68 -9.71 -7.00
C GLU A 520 15.81 -10.50 -7.71
N LEU A 521 16.96 -9.85 -7.95
CA LEU A 521 18.13 -10.47 -8.58
C LEU A 521 18.96 -11.33 -7.61
N ALA A 522 18.99 -11.00 -6.31
CA ALA A 522 19.83 -11.65 -5.31
C ALA A 522 19.26 -12.98 -4.79
N GLY A 523 18.79 -13.86 -5.67
CA GLY A 523 18.51 -15.27 -5.35
C GLY A 523 19.74 -16.09 -4.89
N GLY A 524 20.87 -15.45 -4.59
CA GLY A 524 22.09 -16.02 -4.02
C GLY A 524 22.21 -15.73 -2.52
N ASN A 525 22.07 -16.79 -1.71
CA ASN A 525 22.02 -16.78 -0.26
C ASN A 525 23.43 -16.59 0.35
N LEU A 526 23.71 -15.43 0.95
CA LEU A 526 24.88 -15.19 1.80
C LEU A 526 24.51 -15.49 3.27
N ARG A 527 24.67 -16.75 3.70
CA ARG A 527 24.47 -17.12 5.11
C ARG A 527 25.80 -17.38 5.81
N HIS A 528 26.02 -16.63 6.87
CA HIS A 528 27.00 -16.80 7.96
C HIS A 528 28.47 -16.63 7.60
N THR A 529 28.98 -15.42 7.82
CA THR A 529 30.41 -15.13 7.99
C THR A 529 30.66 -14.91 9.48
N ALA A 530 31.56 -15.67 10.11
CA ALA A 530 31.76 -15.60 11.57
C ALA A 530 32.55 -14.36 12.03
N SER A 531 33.38 -13.78 11.16
CA SER A 531 34.22 -12.60 11.42
C SER A 531 34.19 -11.58 10.28
N LEU A 532 34.59 -10.34 10.57
CA LEU A 532 34.75 -9.29 9.56
C LEU A 532 35.75 -9.69 8.47
N GLY A 533 36.88 -10.31 8.85
CA GLY A 533 37.88 -10.82 7.89
C GLY A 533 37.30 -11.90 6.95
N SER A 534 36.50 -12.82 7.48
CA SER A 534 35.80 -13.82 6.66
C SER A 534 34.83 -13.19 5.67
N LEU A 535 34.13 -12.13 6.09
CA LEU A 535 33.25 -11.36 5.21
C LEU A 535 34.04 -10.65 4.11
N LEU A 536 35.12 -9.94 4.45
CA LEU A 536 35.95 -9.23 3.48
C LEU A 536 36.62 -10.19 2.48
N SER A 537 37.06 -11.35 2.94
CA SER A 537 37.61 -12.43 2.11
C SER A 537 36.55 -13.01 1.16
N LEU A 538 35.33 -13.26 1.66
CA LEU A 538 34.19 -13.69 0.84
C LEU A 538 33.85 -12.65 -0.25
N LEU A 539 33.81 -11.37 0.12
CA LEU A 539 33.57 -10.26 -0.81
C LEU A 539 34.68 -10.11 -1.86
N SER A 540 35.88 -10.60 -1.55
CA SER A 540 37.02 -10.59 -2.47
C SER A 540 37.05 -11.78 -3.43
N GLN A 541 36.14 -12.75 -3.29
CA GLN A 541 36.07 -13.89 -4.19
C GLN A 541 35.57 -13.48 -5.58
N PRO A 542 35.99 -14.16 -6.65
CA PRO A 542 35.56 -13.85 -8.02
C PRO A 542 34.04 -13.91 -8.25
N SER A 543 33.30 -14.70 -7.46
CA SER A 543 31.83 -14.75 -7.49
C SER A 543 31.16 -13.49 -6.94
N PHE A 544 31.88 -12.72 -6.12
CA PHE A 544 31.46 -11.44 -5.56
C PHE A 544 32.20 -10.25 -6.17
N SER A 545 32.99 -10.48 -7.22
CA SER A 545 33.63 -9.40 -7.95
C SER A 545 32.55 -8.43 -8.45
N THR A 546 32.91 -7.15 -8.57
CA THR A 546 32.01 -6.11 -9.10
C THR A 546 31.43 -6.44 -10.48
N SER A 547 32.06 -7.34 -11.24
CA SER A 547 31.58 -7.81 -12.55
C SER A 547 30.55 -8.93 -12.51
N SER A 548 30.51 -9.72 -11.43
CA SER A 548 29.71 -10.95 -11.29
C SER A 548 28.61 -10.83 -10.23
N ALA A 549 28.81 -10.00 -9.21
CA ALA A 549 27.80 -9.58 -8.25
C ALA A 549 27.81 -8.04 -8.12
N PRO A 550 27.19 -7.31 -9.07
CA PRO A 550 27.21 -5.84 -9.07
C PRO A 550 26.53 -5.21 -7.85
N THR A 551 25.74 -6.00 -7.11
CA THR A 551 25.16 -5.60 -5.83
C THR A 551 25.37 -6.71 -4.79
N VAL A 552 25.97 -6.36 -3.65
CA VAL A 552 26.12 -7.26 -2.50
C VAL A 552 25.34 -6.73 -1.30
N LYS A 553 24.50 -7.59 -0.71
CA LYS A 553 23.68 -7.27 0.46
C LYS A 553 23.97 -8.25 1.58
N LEU A 554 24.25 -7.73 2.77
CA LEU A 554 24.34 -8.54 4.00
C LEU A 554 22.93 -8.85 4.49
N ILE A 555 22.60 -10.12 4.68
CA ILE A 555 21.27 -10.59 5.10
C ILE A 555 21.43 -11.37 6.42
N ASN A 556 20.48 -11.25 7.35
CA ASN A 556 20.45 -11.90 8.67
C ASN A 556 21.51 -11.42 9.69
N PHE A 557 21.97 -10.17 9.61
CA PHE A 557 22.81 -9.56 10.65
C PHE A 557 22.01 -9.11 11.89
N ASP A 558 20.69 -9.17 11.81
CA ASP A 558 19.72 -8.66 12.77
C ASP A 558 19.02 -9.76 13.60
N TRP A 559 19.43 -11.04 13.46
CA TRP A 559 18.83 -12.15 14.20
C TRP A 559 19.34 -12.24 15.65
N PRO A 560 18.46 -12.54 16.64
CA PRO A 560 18.82 -12.52 18.07
C PRO A 560 19.96 -13.46 18.47
N ASP A 561 20.03 -14.64 17.86
CA ASP A 561 21.03 -15.67 18.16
C ASP A 561 22.29 -15.56 17.28
N SER A 562 22.33 -14.62 16.33
CA SER A 562 23.42 -14.42 15.39
C SER A 562 24.23 -13.16 15.68
N GLN A 563 24.36 -12.80 16.95
CA GLN A 563 25.09 -11.60 17.40
C GLN A 563 26.61 -11.74 17.38
N HIS A 564 27.18 -12.69 16.64
CA HIS A 564 28.64 -12.86 16.51
C HIS A 564 29.33 -11.58 16.02
N TRP A 565 28.61 -10.76 15.24
CA TRP A 565 29.07 -9.43 14.81
C TRP A 565 29.33 -8.45 15.94
N ARG A 566 28.73 -8.63 17.14
CA ARG A 566 28.98 -7.76 18.30
C ARG A 566 30.41 -7.87 18.82
N PHE A 567 31.07 -8.98 18.52
CA PHE A 567 32.45 -9.25 18.92
C PHE A 567 33.45 -8.98 17.79
N TRP A 568 32.98 -8.50 16.64
CA TRP A 568 33.90 -8.14 15.55
C TRP A 568 34.73 -6.94 15.96
N ARG A 569 36.06 -7.11 15.92
CA ARG A 569 36.98 -5.98 16.07
C ARG A 569 36.89 -5.12 14.82
N LEU A 570 36.35 -3.91 14.98
CA LEU A 570 36.27 -2.91 13.93
C LEU A 570 37.52 -2.01 13.96
N PRO A 571 37.93 -1.42 12.82
CA PRO A 571 39.00 -0.42 12.82
C PRO A 571 38.71 0.75 13.77
N ARG A 572 39.72 1.21 14.50
CA ARG A 572 39.60 2.34 15.45
C ARG A 572 39.06 3.63 14.82
N THR A 573 39.28 3.79 13.51
CA THR A 573 38.70 4.84 12.67
C THR A 573 37.17 4.97 12.82
N LEU A 574 36.47 3.90 13.21
CA LEU A 574 35.01 3.85 13.40
C LEU A 574 34.55 4.04 14.85
N GLU A 575 35.45 4.10 15.83
CA GLU A 575 35.10 4.20 17.26
C GLU A 575 34.34 5.49 17.61
N HIS A 576 34.42 6.52 16.76
CA HIS A 576 33.71 7.78 16.95
C HIS A 576 32.27 7.79 16.43
N VAL A 577 31.79 6.68 15.86
CA VAL A 577 30.39 6.56 15.40
C VAL A 577 29.49 6.33 16.62
N THR A 578 28.63 7.30 16.95
CA THR A 578 27.72 7.23 18.09
C THR A 578 26.27 7.45 17.67
N THR A 579 25.30 6.98 18.49
CA THR A 579 23.87 7.22 18.28
C THR A 579 23.44 8.56 18.89
N CYS A 580 22.29 9.08 18.46
CA CYS A 580 21.65 10.23 19.09
C CYS A 580 21.37 10.02 20.59
N GLN A 581 21.42 11.10 21.38
CA GLN A 581 20.82 11.08 22.72
C GLN A 581 19.30 11.26 22.62
N ALA A 582 18.56 10.61 23.53
CA ALA A 582 17.09 10.59 23.63
C ALA A 582 16.36 9.89 22.47
N LEU A 583 16.65 8.60 22.24
CA LEU A 583 16.00 7.77 21.21
C LEU A 583 14.54 7.41 21.55
N GLU A 584 14.17 7.56 22.82
CA GLU A 584 12.87 7.26 23.41
C GLU A 584 11.83 8.39 23.24
N GLU A 585 12.24 9.57 22.80
CA GLU A 585 11.35 10.70 22.52
C GLU A 585 11.01 10.78 21.03
N LEU A 586 9.72 10.94 20.71
CA LEU A 586 9.31 11.26 19.34
C LEU A 586 9.96 12.59 18.95
N PRO A 587 10.72 12.66 17.83
CA PRO A 587 11.17 13.94 17.34
C PRO A 587 9.94 14.79 17.03
N ALA A 588 9.77 15.88 17.78
CA ALA A 588 8.95 17.00 17.36
C ALA A 588 9.64 17.70 16.17
N CYS A 589 8.97 18.69 15.56
CA CYS A 589 9.39 19.41 14.35
C CYS A 589 10.84 19.97 14.31
N ASP A 590 11.64 19.81 15.37
CA ASP A 590 12.79 20.65 15.67
C ASP A 590 14.07 19.93 16.17
N ALA A 591 14.14 18.59 16.23
CA ALA A 591 15.46 17.93 16.36
C ALA A 591 15.47 16.47 15.88
N ILE A 592 16.36 16.16 14.92
CA ILE A 592 16.66 14.80 14.44
C ILE A 592 17.59 14.04 15.42
N CYS A 593 18.26 14.76 16.32
CA CYS A 593 19.22 14.22 17.28
C CYS A 593 19.39 15.26 18.40
N ARG A 594 18.73 15.10 19.55
CA ARG A 594 18.84 16.08 20.65
C ARG A 594 20.21 15.94 21.30
N GLY A 595 21.10 16.92 21.10
CA GLY A 595 22.31 17.09 21.92
C GLY A 595 23.66 16.72 21.30
N SER A 596 23.75 16.08 20.13
CA SER A 596 25.07 15.74 19.54
C SER A 596 25.61 16.88 18.65
N ARG A 597 26.03 17.99 19.26
CA ARG A 597 26.78 19.06 18.57
C ARG A 597 28.30 18.88 18.64
N GLU A 598 28.80 17.73 19.08
CA GLU A 598 30.21 17.40 18.94
C GLU A 598 30.40 16.68 17.60
N GLY A 599 31.05 17.36 16.66
CA GLY A 599 31.39 16.79 15.37
C GLY A 599 32.38 15.64 15.56
N VAL A 600 32.09 14.49 14.93
CA VAL A 600 33.02 13.37 14.84
C VAL A 600 34.24 13.82 14.06
N ARG A 601 35.38 13.96 14.74
CA ARG A 601 36.69 14.09 14.09
C ARG A 601 37.30 12.71 13.97
N VAL A 602 37.53 12.28 12.73
CA VAL A 602 38.30 11.09 12.43
C VAL A 602 39.73 11.54 12.16
N GLU A 603 40.63 11.34 13.11
CA GLU A 603 42.04 11.79 13.00
C GLU A 603 42.95 10.73 12.37
N GLU A 604 42.47 9.48 12.25
CA GLU A 604 43.25 8.37 11.72
C GLU A 604 42.80 7.94 10.31
N PRO A 605 43.74 7.63 9.40
CA PRO A 605 43.41 7.09 8.08
C PRO A 605 42.87 5.67 8.18
N TRP A 606 42.10 5.26 7.17
CA TRP A 606 41.63 3.87 7.05
C TRP A 606 42.80 2.89 6.94
N PRO A 607 42.74 1.72 7.61
CA PRO A 607 43.75 0.69 7.47
C PRO A 607 43.75 0.08 6.06
N SER A 608 44.86 -0.52 5.64
CA SER A 608 44.92 -1.28 4.38
C SER A 608 44.02 -2.52 4.46
N PHE A 609 43.66 -3.08 3.30
CA PHE A 609 42.77 -4.25 3.24
C PHE A 609 43.35 -5.47 3.98
N GLU A 610 44.67 -5.68 3.87
CA GLU A 610 45.38 -6.77 4.55
C GLU A 610 45.34 -6.57 6.07
N LEU A 611 45.53 -5.34 6.53
CA LEU A 611 45.46 -5.00 7.95
C LEU A 611 44.03 -5.12 8.49
N ALA A 612 43.02 -4.69 7.72
CA ALA A 612 41.60 -4.80 8.07
C ALA A 612 41.12 -6.27 8.13
N SER A 613 41.66 -7.13 7.28
CA SER A 613 41.32 -8.56 7.25
C SER A 613 41.99 -9.33 8.40
N ALA A 614 43.20 -8.94 8.80
CA ALA A 614 43.94 -9.55 9.91
C ALA A 614 43.36 -9.28 11.31
N LEU A 615 42.58 -8.20 11.49
CA LEU A 615 41.95 -7.84 12.78
C LEU A 615 40.97 -8.90 13.33
N GLY A 616 40.57 -9.88 12.51
CA GLY A 616 39.59 -10.91 12.86
C GLY A 616 40.15 -12.33 13.07
N GLU A 617 41.48 -12.53 13.01
CA GLU A 617 42.10 -13.87 13.06
C GLU A 617 42.72 -14.26 14.42
N ASP A 618 42.97 -13.30 15.33
CA ASP A 618 43.77 -13.54 16.55
C ASP A 618 43.03 -14.18 17.75
N GLU A 619 41.69 -14.23 17.80
CA GLU A 619 40.98 -14.71 19.01
C GLU A 619 40.65 -16.22 19.01
N GLY A 620 41.02 -16.96 17.97
CA GLY A 620 40.75 -18.40 17.90
C GLY A 620 41.68 -19.27 18.74
N HIS A 621 42.84 -18.76 19.16
CA HIS A 621 43.87 -19.58 19.81
C HIS A 621 44.10 -19.28 21.30
N GLU A 622 43.79 -18.08 21.80
CA GLU A 622 44.03 -17.76 23.22
C GLU A 622 42.98 -18.33 24.18
N TRP A 623 41.73 -18.56 23.72
CA TRP A 623 40.70 -19.14 24.59
C TRP A 623 40.90 -20.64 24.87
N GLU A 624 41.49 -21.40 23.94
CA GLU A 624 41.84 -22.81 24.18
C GLU A 624 43.08 -22.96 25.08
N GLU A 625 44.08 -22.07 24.98
CA GLU A 625 45.27 -22.13 25.86
C GLU A 625 45.00 -21.64 27.30
N GLN A 626 44.00 -20.78 27.53
CA GLN A 626 43.63 -20.35 28.89
C GLN A 626 42.74 -21.37 29.64
N GLU A 627 41.90 -22.14 28.93
CA GLU A 627 41.19 -23.27 29.55
C GLU A 627 42.15 -24.44 29.87
N GLU A 628 43.15 -24.72 29.02
CA GLU A 628 44.17 -25.73 29.33
C GLU A 628 45.14 -25.33 30.46
N ALA A 629 45.33 -24.02 30.71
CA ALA A 629 46.18 -23.53 31.79
C ALA A 629 45.48 -23.41 33.16
N GLU A 630 44.15 -23.35 33.20
CA GLU A 630 43.36 -23.34 34.45
C GLU A 630 42.83 -24.73 34.85
N GLU A 631 42.87 -25.74 33.96
CA GLU A 631 42.61 -27.15 34.28
C GLU A 631 43.89 -28.00 34.56
N GLY A 632 45.08 -27.37 34.57
CA GLY A 632 46.39 -28.01 34.83
C GLY A 632 46.88 -27.99 36.27
#